data_AF-A0A1I2Q0G7-F1
#
_entry.id   AF-A0A1I2Q0G7-F1
#
_cell.length_a   1.000
_cell.length_b   1.000
_cell.length_c   1.000
_cell.angle_alpha   90.00
_cell.angle_beta   90.00
_cell.angle_gamma   90.00
#
_symmetry.space_group_name_H-M   'P 1'
#
loop_
_entity.id
_entity.type
_entity.pdbx_description
1 polymer ?
#
loop_
_entity_poly.entity_id
_entity_poly.type
_entity_poly.pdbx_seq_one_letter_code
_entity_poly.pdbx_strand_id
1 'polypeptide(L)'
;MGAWDIEVFENDDNVDFLDELTTYEEEDILATVTDACVLLAEGETSTSVEENNGLAAATLAAIWAGAPFSAAEVADNYPFIRELIGQGSEKLHQAAVEILEAVETEHDIDLYIEALS
;
A
#
# COMPACT_ATOMS: atom_id res chain seq x y z
N MET A 1 -17.43 0.00 -6.21
CA MET A 1 -16.54 1.08 -5.73
C MET A 1 -15.74 0.46 -4.63
N GLY A 2 -14.43 0.32 -4.89
CA GLY A 2 -13.61 -0.82 -4.50
C GLY A 2 -13.58 -1.07 -3.01
N ALA A 3 -13.80 -2.33 -2.63
CA ALA A 3 -13.51 -2.83 -1.29
C ALA A 3 -12.06 -3.35 -1.19
N TRP A 4 -11.25 -3.18 -2.24
CA TRP A 4 -9.85 -3.61 -2.29
C TRP A 4 -9.04 -3.07 -1.11
N ASP A 5 -9.02 -1.75 -0.93
CA ASP A 5 -8.25 -1.10 0.13
C ASP A 5 -8.76 -1.46 1.52
N ILE A 6 -10.06 -1.68 1.69
CA ILE A 6 -10.63 -2.18 2.95
C ILE A 6 -10.16 -3.61 3.21
N GLU A 7 -10.28 -4.51 2.23
CA GLU A 7 -9.89 -5.91 2.35
C GLU A 7 -8.40 -6.06 2.63
N VAL A 8 -7.57 -5.26 1.95
CA VAL A 8 -6.13 -5.25 2.16
C VAL A 8 -5.81 -4.71 3.55
N PHE A 9 -6.33 -3.55 3.95
CA PHE A 9 -5.93 -2.96 5.23
C PHE A 9 -6.53 -3.63 6.47
N GLU A 10 -7.68 -4.31 6.36
CA GLU A 10 -8.29 -5.04 7.47
C GLU A 10 -7.77 -6.48 7.63
N ASN A 11 -6.89 -6.94 6.74
CA ASN A 11 -6.20 -8.21 6.90
C ASN A 11 -5.32 -8.16 8.17
N ASP A 12 -5.42 -9.16 9.04
CA ASP A 12 -4.66 -9.24 10.31
C ASP A 12 -3.14 -9.02 10.11
N ASP A 13 -2.56 -9.58 9.04
CA ASP A 13 -1.13 -9.41 8.72
C ASP A 13 -0.79 -7.92 8.45
N ASN A 14 -1.70 -7.23 7.76
CA ASN A 14 -1.53 -5.84 7.36
C ASN A 14 -1.87 -4.88 8.50
N VAL A 15 -2.77 -5.24 9.41
CA VAL A 15 -3.04 -4.47 10.63
C VAL A 15 -1.79 -4.37 11.49
N ASP A 16 -1.10 -5.48 11.71
CA ASP A 16 0.18 -5.50 12.46
C ASP A 16 1.23 -4.59 11.78
N PHE A 17 1.31 -4.61 10.45
CA PHE A 17 2.19 -3.74 9.67
C PHE A 17 1.80 -2.26 9.79
N LEU A 18 0.52 -1.91 9.67
CA LEU A 18 0.03 -0.55 9.79
C LEU A 18 0.26 0.01 11.21
N ASP A 19 0.03 -0.82 12.24
CA ASP A 19 0.34 -0.49 13.63
C ASP A 19 1.83 -0.20 13.82
N GLU A 20 2.72 -0.99 13.20
CA GLU A 20 4.16 -0.73 13.22
C GLU A 20 4.49 0.64 12.61
N LEU A 21 3.91 0.96 11.44
CA LEU A 21 4.12 2.25 10.76
C LEU A 21 3.70 3.45 11.62
N THR A 22 2.69 3.32 12.49
CA THR A 22 2.30 4.43 13.39
C THR A 22 3.40 4.84 14.38
N THR A 23 4.38 3.96 14.62
CA THR A 23 5.48 4.22 15.54
C THR A 23 6.64 4.98 14.90
N TYR A 24 6.61 5.12 13.57
CA TYR A 24 7.67 5.72 12.76
C TYR A 24 7.38 7.16 12.38
N GLU A 25 8.44 7.90 12.05
CA GLU A 25 8.34 9.23 11.47
C GLU A 25 8.02 9.13 9.97
N GLU A 26 7.50 10.20 9.36
CA GLU A 26 7.04 10.21 7.97
C GLU A 26 8.11 9.68 6.97
N GLU A 27 9.38 10.04 7.16
CA GLU A 27 10.49 9.57 6.31
C GLU A 27 10.71 8.05 6.43
N ASP A 28 10.61 7.53 7.65
CA ASP A 28 10.78 6.10 7.94
C ASP A 28 9.55 5.28 7.48
N ILE A 29 8.35 5.85 7.54
CA ILE A 29 7.13 5.26 6.96
C ILE A 29 7.31 5.10 5.44
N LEU A 30 7.71 6.17 4.75
CA LEU A 30 7.94 6.14 3.30
C LEU A 30 9.02 5.13 2.93
N ALA A 31 10.11 5.05 3.70
CA ALA A 31 11.19 4.09 3.47
C ALA A 31 10.70 2.64 3.66
N THR A 32 9.99 2.36 4.75
CA THR A 32 9.47 1.04 5.08
C THR A 32 8.45 0.56 4.04
N VAL A 33 7.51 1.43 3.65
CA VAL A 33 6.53 1.12 2.60
C VAL A 33 7.21 0.89 1.25
N THR A 34 8.25 1.67 0.93
CA THR A 34 9.04 1.45 -0.29
C THR A 34 9.77 0.11 -0.26
N ASP A 35 10.35 -0.28 0.88
CA ASP A 35 11.04 -1.56 1.01
C ASP A 35 10.09 -2.74 0.85
N ALA A 36 8.94 -2.73 1.53
CA ALA A 36 7.93 -3.77 1.41
C ALA A 36 7.40 -3.92 -0.03
N CYS A 37 7.14 -2.80 -0.72
CA CYS A 37 6.78 -2.84 -2.15
C CYS A 37 7.89 -3.44 -3.01
N VAL A 38 9.13 -3.03 -2.80
CA VAL A 38 10.23 -3.48 -3.64
C VAL A 38 10.51 -4.97 -3.43
N LEU A 39 10.49 -5.44 -2.17
CA LEU A 39 10.68 -6.85 -1.84
C LEU A 39 9.65 -7.75 -2.53
N LEU A 40 8.37 -7.33 -2.54
CA LEU A 40 7.31 -8.09 -3.21
C LEU A 40 7.46 -8.02 -4.74
N ALA A 41 7.72 -6.84 -5.31
CA ALA A 41 7.91 -6.69 -6.76
C ALA A 41 9.08 -7.52 -7.27
N GLU A 42 10.19 -7.61 -6.53
CA GLU A 42 11.35 -8.42 -6.89
C GLU A 42 11.18 -9.92 -6.57
N GLY A 43 10.07 -10.33 -5.95
CA GLY A 43 9.80 -11.71 -5.55
C GLY A 43 10.73 -12.20 -4.43
N GLU A 44 11.22 -11.29 -3.59
CA GLU A 44 12.13 -11.55 -2.46
C GLU A 44 11.39 -11.75 -1.13
N THR A 45 10.05 -11.70 -1.14
CA THR A 45 9.22 -12.05 0.02
C THR A 45 9.35 -13.55 0.35
N SER A 46 9.55 -13.85 1.64
CA SER A 46 9.79 -15.22 2.11
C SER A 46 8.56 -15.87 2.73
N THR A 47 7.53 -15.08 3.04
CA THR A 47 6.33 -15.51 3.75
C THR A 47 5.07 -14.84 3.19
N SER A 48 3.90 -15.45 3.40
CA SER A 48 2.61 -14.87 3.03
C SER A 48 2.33 -13.54 3.73
N VAL A 49 2.88 -13.36 4.95
CA VAL A 49 2.77 -12.11 5.70
C VAL A 49 3.51 -10.99 4.97
N GLU A 50 4.73 -11.25 4.51
CA GLU A 50 5.51 -10.28 3.73
C GLU A 50 4.85 -9.96 2.38
N GLU A 51 4.23 -10.96 1.74
CA GLU A 51 3.43 -10.75 0.52
C GLU A 51 2.22 -9.84 0.78
N ASN A 52 1.47 -10.10 1.86
CA ASN A 52 0.33 -9.27 2.25
C ASN A 52 0.77 -7.83 2.57
N ASN A 53 1.87 -7.66 3.30
CA ASN A 53 2.42 -6.34 3.63
C ASN A 53 2.88 -5.59 2.37
N GLY A 54 3.46 -6.29 1.39
CA GLY A 54 3.80 -5.70 0.09
C GLY A 54 2.57 -5.24 -0.69
N LEU A 55 1.45 -5.97 -0.64
CA LEU A 55 0.17 -5.54 -1.24
C LEU A 55 -0.42 -4.31 -0.53
N ALA A 56 -0.36 -4.28 0.81
CA ALA A 56 -0.76 -3.12 1.59
C ALA A 56 0.10 -1.89 1.25
N ALA A 57 1.42 -2.09 1.15
CA ALA A 57 2.36 -1.06 0.74
C ALA A 57 2.05 -0.51 -0.66
N ALA A 58 1.75 -1.39 -1.63
CA ALA A 58 1.40 -0.96 -3.00
C ALA A 58 0.09 -0.18 -3.03
N THR A 59 -0.87 -0.58 -2.21
CA THR A 59 -2.16 0.11 -2.08
C THR A 59 -1.98 1.48 -1.41
N LEU A 60 -1.15 1.58 -0.36
CA LEU A 60 -0.78 2.86 0.25
C LEU A 60 -0.11 3.79 -0.75
N ALA A 61 0.85 3.28 -1.53
CA ALA A 61 1.53 4.04 -2.55
C ALA A 61 0.56 4.63 -3.58
N ALA A 62 -0.41 3.85 -4.04
CA ALA A 62 -1.42 4.32 -4.98
C ALA A 62 -2.32 5.40 -4.38
N ILE A 63 -2.72 5.25 -3.10
CA ILE A 63 -3.47 6.28 -2.37
C ILE A 63 -2.64 7.56 -2.25
N TRP A 64 -1.37 7.46 -1.93
CA TRP A 64 -0.47 8.61 -1.84
C TRP A 64 -0.25 9.28 -3.20
N ALA A 65 -0.26 8.51 -4.29
CA ALA A 65 -0.26 9.04 -5.65
C ALA A 65 -1.60 9.71 -6.05
N GLY A 66 -2.64 9.58 -5.23
CA GLY A 66 -3.92 10.27 -5.40
C GLY A 66 -5.09 9.37 -5.83
N ALA A 67 -4.93 8.04 -5.76
CA ALA A 67 -6.02 7.12 -6.02
C ALA A 67 -7.18 7.33 -5.02
N PRO A 68 -8.45 7.28 -5.47
CA PRO A 68 -9.58 7.29 -4.58
C PRO A 68 -9.65 5.99 -3.76
N PHE A 69 -9.90 6.10 -2.46
CA PHE A 69 -10.01 4.95 -1.55
C PHE A 69 -11.30 4.99 -0.73
N SER A 70 -11.70 3.82 -0.20
CA SER A 70 -12.94 3.59 0.54
C SER A 70 -12.73 3.37 2.05
N ALA A 71 -11.51 3.03 2.47
CA ALA A 71 -11.09 2.67 3.82
C ALA A 71 -10.99 3.89 4.74
N ALA A 72 -12.08 4.64 4.86
CA ALA A 72 -12.14 5.87 5.65
C ALA A 72 -11.94 5.60 7.15
N GLU A 73 -12.50 4.50 7.67
CA GLU A 73 -12.34 4.11 9.08
C GLU A 73 -10.90 3.71 9.39
N VAL A 74 -10.25 2.97 8.49
CA VAL A 74 -8.82 2.63 8.59
C VAL A 74 -7.97 3.90 8.61
N ALA A 75 -8.22 4.82 7.68
CA ALA A 75 -7.48 6.07 7.61
C ALA A 75 -7.75 7.03 8.79
N ASP A 76 -8.82 6.83 9.57
CA ASP A 76 -9.05 7.53 10.83
C ASP A 76 -8.16 6.96 11.96
N ASN A 77 -7.87 5.66 11.93
CA ASN A 77 -6.95 5.00 12.86
C ASN A 77 -5.47 5.21 12.47
N TYR A 78 -5.19 5.34 11.17
CA TYR A 78 -3.84 5.50 10.61
C TYR A 78 -3.75 6.81 9.80
N PRO A 79 -3.49 7.96 10.45
CA PRO A 79 -3.52 9.28 9.81
C PRO A 79 -2.56 9.44 8.61
N PHE A 80 -1.42 8.73 8.64
CA PHE A 80 -0.41 8.75 7.58
C PHE A 80 -0.97 8.36 6.19
N ILE A 81 -2.09 7.61 6.14
CA ILE A 81 -2.77 7.26 4.88
C ILE A 81 -3.23 8.52 4.14
N ARG A 82 -3.69 9.55 4.87
CA ARG A 82 -4.13 10.83 4.29
C ARG A 82 -3.05 11.90 4.31
N GLU A 83 -2.22 11.92 5.34
CA GLU A 83 -1.20 12.96 5.53
C GLU A 83 -0.10 12.88 4.48
N LEU A 84 0.22 11.66 4.00
CA LEU A 84 1.24 11.44 2.98
C LEU A 84 0.70 11.47 1.54
N ILE A 85 -0.54 11.92 1.32
CA ILE A 85 -1.04 12.13 -0.06
C ILE A 85 -0.21 13.20 -0.76
N GLY A 86 0.31 12.86 -1.94
CA GLY A 86 1.27 13.64 -2.72
C GLY A 86 2.73 13.30 -2.41
N GLN A 87 3.00 12.36 -1.51
CA GLN A 87 4.32 11.78 -1.27
C GLN A 87 4.49 10.47 -2.04
N GLY A 88 5.73 10.02 -2.15
CA GLY A 88 6.07 8.80 -2.88
C GLY A 88 7.23 9.04 -3.83
N SER A 89 8.13 8.07 -3.91
CA SER A 89 9.25 8.12 -4.86
C SER A 89 8.87 7.44 -6.18
N GLU A 90 9.55 7.79 -7.28
CA GLU A 90 9.39 7.09 -8.56
C GLU A 90 9.64 5.58 -8.43
N LYS A 91 10.58 5.19 -7.56
CA LYS A 91 10.86 3.77 -7.25
C LYS A 91 9.65 3.09 -6.60
N LEU A 92 9.03 3.75 -5.62
CA LEU A 92 7.84 3.24 -4.95
C LEU A 92 6.69 3.08 -5.96
N HIS A 93 6.47 4.09 -6.82
CA HIS A 93 5.39 4.03 -7.79
C HIS A 93 5.58 2.90 -8.79
N GLN A 94 6.80 2.74 -9.33
CA GLN A 94 7.12 1.66 -10.26
C GLN A 94 6.88 0.29 -9.64
N ALA A 95 7.36 0.05 -8.42
CA ALA A 95 7.16 -1.22 -7.72
C ALA A 95 5.67 -1.48 -7.42
N ALA A 96 4.94 -0.45 -7.00
CA ALA A 96 3.51 -0.56 -6.73
C ALA A 96 2.69 -0.90 -7.99
N VAL A 97 3.02 -0.32 -9.15
CA VAL A 97 2.38 -0.67 -10.43
C VAL A 97 2.62 -2.13 -10.76
N GLU A 98 3.87 -2.60 -10.67
CA GLU A 98 4.21 -4.00 -10.98
C GLU A 98 3.43 -4.98 -10.11
N ILE A 99 3.29 -4.69 -8.82
CA ILE A 99 2.50 -5.51 -7.88
C ILE A 99 1.01 -5.49 -8.25
N LEU A 100 0.44 -4.31 -8.45
CA LEU A 100 -1.00 -4.14 -8.71
C LEU A 100 -1.40 -4.66 -10.10
N GLU A 101 -0.51 -4.66 -11.09
CA GLU A 101 -0.76 -5.31 -12.38
C GLU A 101 -0.67 -6.84 -12.28
N ALA A 102 0.15 -7.36 -11.37
CA ALA A 102 0.34 -8.80 -11.19
C ALA A 102 -0.71 -9.46 -10.28
N VAL A 103 -1.40 -8.69 -9.44
CA VAL A 103 -2.34 -9.26 -8.46
C VAL A 103 -3.63 -9.75 -9.13
N GLU A 104 -3.98 -11.01 -8.88
CA GLU A 104 -5.23 -11.58 -9.33
C GLU A 104 -6.35 -11.25 -8.33
N THR A 105 -7.14 -10.21 -8.63
CA THR A 105 -8.23 -9.75 -7.78
C THR A 105 -9.54 -9.61 -8.56
N GLU A 106 -10.67 -9.81 -7.89
CA GLU A 106 -12.00 -9.53 -8.44
C GLU A 106 -12.41 -8.06 -8.29
N HIS A 107 -11.62 -7.26 -7.56
CA HIS A 107 -11.82 -5.84 -7.40
C HIS A 107 -11.31 -5.06 -8.61
N ASP A 108 -12.02 -3.99 -8.94
CA ASP A 108 -11.56 -3.03 -9.95
C ASP A 108 -10.49 -2.11 -9.33
N ILE A 109 -9.23 -2.39 -9.66
CA ILE A 109 -8.05 -1.67 -9.16
C ILE A 109 -7.40 -0.76 -10.22
N ASP A 110 -8.03 -0.59 -11.38
CA ASP A 110 -7.49 0.20 -12.49
C ASP A 110 -7.20 1.64 -12.04
N LEU A 111 -8.03 2.21 -11.17
CA LEU A 111 -7.85 3.56 -10.61
C LEU A 111 -6.59 3.68 -9.73
N TYR A 112 -6.16 2.60 -9.09
CA TYR A 112 -4.92 2.59 -8.32
C TYR A 112 -3.69 2.57 -9.24
N ILE A 113 -3.75 1.76 -10.30
CA ILE A 113 -2.69 1.68 -11.31
C ILE A 113 -2.56 3.00 -12.07
N GLU A 114 -3.68 3.60 -12.50
CA GLU A 114 -3.71 4.88 -13.20
C GLU A 114 -3.12 6.03 -12.35
N ALA A 115 -3.35 6.03 -11.04
CA ALA A 115 -2.82 7.06 -10.15
C ALA A 115 -1.28 7.03 -10.05
N LEU A 116 -0.67 5.85 -10.24
CA LEU A 116 0.77 5.65 -10.13
C LEU A 116 1.53 5.93 -11.44
N SER A 117 0.82 6.13 -12.56
CA SER A 117 1.37 6.31 -13.91
C SER A 117 1.63 7.77 -14.32
#